data_AF-A0A2E9JFR0-F1
#
_entry.id   AF-A0A2E9JFR0-F1
#
_cell.length_a   1.000
_cell.length_b   1.000
_cell.length_c   1.000
_cell.angle_alpha   90.00
_cell.angle_beta   90.00
_cell.angle_gamma   90.00
#
_symmetry.space_group_name_H-M   'P 1'
#
loop_
_entity.id
_entity.type
_entity.pdbx_description
1 polymer ?
#
loop_
_entity_poly.entity_id
_entity_poly.type
_entity_poly.pdbx_seq_one_letter_code
_entity_poly.pdbx_strand_id
1 'polypeptide(L)'
;MAATDETGGVSKSAVSYALPLVVAVTGHRELVADEVPQIRARVKSLFEELCEKYPYSSLTVLSPLAEGADMLVAEVALELDLDLVVPLPKPKQDYLDDFKSKQGREHFEQLLSRATDVFELADNFPAKSDDIGQDEWEAAFPYAQLGAFLCAHCHILLAIWDGNESDKMGGTAQVVKFHHDDVMRGLTPKTGASQQMLVDDESDLVFHIPCSRDKEGFEPHPEIEPLDWCWYTKDEKSPRSKKLPAQHELIFQRSSEFSTDAIKFADSIETGKWSLLTDEEPTDLPLGIASVNHLYCIAD
;
A
#
# COMPACT_ATOMS: atom_id res chain seq x y z
N MET A 1 3.32 1.52 -51.79
CA MET A 1 2.72 2.12 -50.58
C MET A 1 2.49 0.99 -49.60
N ALA A 2 3.47 0.77 -48.73
CA ALA A 2 3.42 -0.26 -47.71
C ALA A 2 2.77 0.35 -46.47
N ALA A 3 1.70 -0.27 -45.99
CA ALA A 3 1.11 0.03 -44.70
C ALA A 3 1.97 -0.66 -43.63
N THR A 4 2.52 0.12 -42.71
CA THR A 4 3.21 -0.35 -41.52
C THR A 4 2.18 -0.61 -40.43
N ASP A 5 2.06 -1.87 -40.06
CA ASP A 5 1.27 -2.36 -38.93
C ASP A 5 2.15 -2.23 -37.68
N GLU A 6 1.91 -1.20 -36.87
CA GLU A 6 2.56 -1.03 -35.56
C GLU A 6 1.63 -1.56 -34.48
N THR A 7 1.64 -2.88 -34.29
CA THR A 7 1.11 -3.48 -33.05
C THR A 7 2.23 -3.47 -32.01
N GLY A 8 2.22 -2.45 -31.16
CA GLY A 8 3.02 -2.39 -29.93
C GLY A 8 2.59 -3.52 -29.00
N GLY A 9 3.43 -4.55 -28.87
CA GLY A 9 3.23 -5.66 -27.95
C GLY A 9 3.34 -5.18 -26.51
N VAL A 10 2.26 -5.32 -25.75
CA VAL A 10 2.30 -5.31 -24.29
C VAL A 10 3.13 -6.52 -23.86
N SER A 11 4.26 -6.25 -23.22
CA SER A 11 5.13 -7.28 -22.66
C SER A 11 4.36 -8.06 -21.59
N LYS A 12 4.05 -9.33 -21.86
CA LYS A 12 3.69 -10.31 -20.82
C LYS A 12 4.80 -10.29 -19.78
N SER A 13 4.58 -9.69 -18.62
CA SER A 13 5.50 -9.83 -17.49
C SER A 13 5.58 -11.32 -17.16
N ALA A 14 6.80 -11.85 -17.08
CA ALA A 14 7.01 -13.21 -16.61
C ALA A 14 6.48 -13.27 -15.17
N VAL A 15 5.41 -14.03 -14.93
CA VAL A 15 4.81 -14.13 -13.60
C VAL A 15 5.83 -14.80 -12.69
N SER A 16 6.32 -14.06 -11.70
CA SER A 16 7.36 -14.51 -10.78
C SER A 16 6.85 -15.63 -9.89
N TYR A 17 7.74 -16.53 -9.49
CA TYR A 17 7.49 -17.51 -8.43
C TYR A 17 7.68 -16.91 -7.03
N ALA A 18 8.20 -15.68 -6.93
CA ALA A 18 8.34 -14.96 -5.69
C ALA A 18 7.00 -14.33 -5.28
N LEU A 19 6.55 -14.61 -4.05
CA LEU A 19 5.43 -13.89 -3.46
C LEU A 19 5.84 -12.44 -3.17
N PRO A 20 4.94 -11.47 -3.38
CA PRO A 20 5.24 -10.09 -3.07
C PRO A 20 5.17 -9.83 -1.57
N LEU A 21 6.15 -9.09 -1.04
CA LEU A 21 6.05 -8.42 0.25
C LEU A 21 5.58 -6.98 -0.04
N VAL A 22 4.37 -6.65 0.39
CA VAL A 22 3.71 -5.38 0.01
C VAL A 22 3.79 -4.36 1.14
N VAL A 23 4.36 -3.20 0.85
CA VAL A 23 4.38 -2.03 1.74
C VAL A 23 3.43 -0.97 1.19
N ALA A 24 2.31 -0.73 1.86
CA ALA A 24 1.43 0.38 1.51
C ALA A 24 1.84 1.66 2.22
N VAL A 25 1.61 2.80 1.58
CA VAL A 25 2.05 4.10 2.09
C VAL A 25 0.85 4.95 2.48
N THR A 26 0.95 5.60 3.64
CA THR A 26 0.06 6.69 4.02
C THR A 26 0.86 7.77 4.75
N GLY A 27 0.59 9.04 4.47
CA GLY A 27 1.29 10.09 5.20
C GLY A 27 0.81 11.50 4.96
N HIS A 28 1.46 12.44 5.64
CA HIS A 28 1.14 13.86 5.52
C HIS A 28 1.52 14.41 4.16
N ARG A 29 0.64 15.26 3.62
CA ARG A 29 0.89 15.96 2.36
C ARG A 29 1.81 17.18 2.46
N GLU A 30 1.99 17.68 3.67
CA GLU A 30 2.68 18.93 3.98
C GLU A 30 3.84 18.62 4.94
N LEU A 31 4.89 17.98 4.41
CA LEU A 31 6.10 17.65 5.18
C LEU A 31 6.97 18.89 5.38
N VAL A 32 7.59 19.00 6.57
CA VAL A 32 8.59 20.05 6.85
C VAL A 32 9.85 19.78 6.05
N ALA A 33 10.31 20.78 5.30
CA ALA A 33 11.44 20.64 4.37
C ALA A 33 12.74 20.13 5.04
N ASP A 34 13.00 20.54 6.28
CA ASP A 34 14.20 20.14 7.04
C ASP A 34 14.14 18.67 7.52
N GLU A 35 12.94 18.09 7.60
CA GLU A 35 12.71 16.71 8.00
C GLU A 35 12.80 15.73 6.82
N VAL A 36 12.50 16.20 5.61
CA VAL A 36 12.45 15.38 4.38
C VAL A 36 13.69 14.52 4.15
N PRO A 37 14.94 15.02 4.28
CA PRO A 37 16.13 14.19 4.07
C PRO A 37 16.24 13.02 5.05
N GLN A 38 15.82 13.23 6.31
CA GLN A 38 15.91 12.21 7.36
C GLN A 38 14.80 11.16 7.20
N ILE A 39 13.58 11.60 6.85
CA ILE A 39 12.48 10.70 6.48
C ILE A 39 12.89 9.83 5.29
N ARG A 40 13.44 10.44 4.23
CA ARG A 40 13.94 9.71 3.05
C ARG A 40 14.98 8.66 3.42
N ALA A 41 15.96 9.04 4.23
CA ALA A 41 16.99 8.11 4.68
C ALA A 41 16.41 6.92 5.44
N ARG A 42 15.42 7.15 6.31
CA ARG A 42 14.78 6.07 7.08
C ARG A 42 13.91 5.15 6.22
N VAL A 43 13.16 5.70 5.26
CA VAL A 43 12.40 4.91 4.27
C VAL A 43 13.35 4.04 3.47
N LYS A 44 14.45 4.61 2.98
CA LYS A 44 15.48 3.87 2.24
C LYS A 44 16.05 2.71 3.06
N SER A 45 16.44 2.98 4.31
CA SER A 45 16.95 1.93 5.20
C SER A 45 15.92 0.84 5.49
N LEU A 46 14.63 1.18 5.65
CA LEU A 46 13.57 0.17 5.79
C LEU A 46 13.53 -0.76 4.58
N PHE A 47 13.51 -0.21 3.36
CA PHE A 47 13.46 -1.01 2.14
C PHE A 47 14.71 -1.87 1.96
N GLU A 48 15.90 -1.32 2.21
CA GLU A 48 17.15 -2.08 2.20
C GLU A 48 17.14 -3.23 3.22
N GLU A 49 16.68 -2.98 4.45
CA GLU A 49 16.54 -4.00 5.51
C GLU A 49 15.58 -5.11 5.10
N LEU A 50 14.43 -4.78 4.49
CA LEU A 50 13.45 -5.76 4.02
C LEU A 50 14.00 -6.61 2.86
N CYS A 51 14.65 -5.97 1.88
CA CYS A 51 15.28 -6.68 0.76
C CYS A 51 16.41 -7.60 1.21
N GLU A 52 17.24 -7.17 2.17
CA GLU A 52 18.33 -8.00 2.72
C GLU A 52 17.78 -9.21 3.48
N LYS A 53 16.71 -9.01 4.27
CA LYS A 53 16.12 -10.05 5.11
C LYS A 53 15.27 -11.05 4.34
N TYR A 54 14.61 -10.60 3.26
CA TYR A 54 13.69 -11.40 2.46
C TYR A 54 14.06 -11.37 0.96
N PRO A 55 15.27 -11.83 0.58
CA PRO A 55 15.83 -11.61 -0.77
C PRO A 55 15.10 -12.38 -1.89
N TYR A 56 14.24 -13.34 -1.55
CA TYR A 56 13.43 -14.10 -2.50
C TYR A 56 11.96 -13.65 -2.51
N SER A 57 11.61 -12.59 -1.78
CA SER A 57 10.31 -11.94 -1.88
C SER A 57 10.42 -10.74 -2.82
N SER A 58 9.41 -10.49 -3.66
CA SER A 58 9.37 -9.25 -4.45
C SER A 58 8.87 -8.11 -3.58
N LEU A 59 9.71 -7.15 -3.22
CA LEU A 59 9.25 -6.00 -2.44
C LEU A 59 8.47 -5.04 -3.37
N THR A 60 7.18 -4.89 -3.10
CA THR A 60 6.27 -4.01 -3.86
C THR A 60 5.77 -2.88 -2.98
N VAL A 61 5.86 -1.65 -3.48
CA VAL A 61 5.38 -0.45 -2.81
C VAL A 61 4.03 -0.06 -3.41
N LEU A 62 3.02 0.05 -2.56
CA LEU A 62 1.65 0.45 -2.93
C LEU A 62 1.44 1.89 -2.47
N SER A 63 1.48 2.85 -3.40
CA SER A 63 1.39 4.29 -3.08
C SER A 63 0.44 5.00 -4.03
N PRO A 64 -0.55 5.77 -3.53
CA PRO A 64 -1.47 6.55 -4.36
C PRO A 64 -0.83 7.83 -4.92
N LEU A 65 0.43 8.12 -4.59
CA LEU A 65 1.20 9.27 -5.06
C LEU A 65 0.59 10.63 -4.70
N ALA A 66 -0.06 10.76 -3.55
CA ALA A 66 -0.43 12.08 -3.03
C ALA A 66 0.82 12.97 -2.84
N GLU A 67 0.69 14.29 -3.03
CA GLU A 67 1.78 15.24 -2.70
C GLU A 67 2.29 14.97 -1.27
N GLY A 68 3.61 15.02 -1.04
CA GLY A 68 4.23 14.79 0.26
C GLY A 68 4.79 13.38 0.45
N ALA A 69 4.40 12.72 1.55
CA ALA A 69 4.95 11.43 1.97
C ALA A 69 4.84 10.33 0.90
N ASP A 70 3.68 10.18 0.28
CA ASP A 70 3.40 9.12 -0.70
C ASP A 70 4.32 9.19 -1.92
N MET A 71 4.56 10.41 -2.43
CA MET A 71 5.55 10.66 -3.50
C MET A 71 6.98 10.42 -3.06
N LEU A 72 7.36 10.89 -1.85
CA LEU A 72 8.71 10.70 -1.32
C LEU A 72 9.05 9.21 -1.22
N VAL A 73 8.12 8.39 -0.72
CA VAL A 73 8.33 6.95 -0.62
C VAL A 73 8.40 6.30 -2.01
N ALA A 74 7.53 6.71 -2.94
CA ALA A 74 7.56 6.20 -4.31
C ALA A 74 8.88 6.52 -5.03
N GLU A 75 9.43 7.73 -4.85
CA GLU A 75 10.76 8.06 -5.36
C GLU A 75 11.83 7.12 -4.82
N VAL A 76 11.86 6.87 -3.50
CA VAL A 76 12.84 5.99 -2.87
C VAL A 76 12.69 4.55 -3.36
N ALA A 77 11.45 4.07 -3.52
CA ALA A 77 11.18 2.75 -4.07
C ALA A 77 11.78 2.61 -5.48
N LEU A 78 11.54 3.60 -6.33
CA LEU A 78 12.04 3.67 -7.70
C LEU A 78 13.55 3.90 -7.80
N GLU A 79 14.21 4.45 -6.77
CA GLU A 79 15.68 4.55 -6.68
C GLU A 79 16.34 3.21 -6.33
N LEU A 80 15.59 2.32 -5.68
CA LEU A 80 16.02 0.97 -5.29
C LEU A 80 15.54 -0.10 -6.29
N ASP A 81 15.02 0.32 -7.45
CA ASP A 81 14.46 -0.56 -8.49
C ASP A 81 13.35 -1.49 -7.96
N LEU A 82 12.55 -1.03 -7.00
CA LEU A 82 11.40 -1.76 -6.45
C LEU A 82 10.15 -1.55 -7.30
N ASP A 83 9.24 -2.53 -7.27
CA ASP A 83 7.95 -2.42 -7.92
C ASP A 83 7.09 -1.34 -7.26
N LEU A 84 6.51 -0.45 -8.08
CA LEU A 84 5.59 0.59 -7.64
C LEU A 84 4.21 0.32 -8.24
N VAL A 85 3.21 0.12 -7.39
CA VAL A 85 1.80 -0.03 -7.78
C VAL A 85 1.02 1.19 -7.30
N VAL A 86 0.23 1.79 -8.18
CA VAL A 86 -0.47 3.06 -7.92
C VAL A 86 -1.99 2.88 -7.99
N PRO A 87 -2.66 2.68 -6.83
CA PRO A 87 -4.10 2.75 -6.73
C PRO A 87 -4.54 4.22 -6.67
N LEU A 88 -5.37 4.65 -7.63
CA LEU A 88 -5.94 5.99 -7.65
C LEU A 88 -7.31 5.99 -6.97
N PRO A 89 -7.59 6.96 -6.06
CA PRO A 89 -8.85 6.99 -5.32
C PRO A 89 -10.06 7.29 -6.21
N LYS A 90 -9.83 7.95 -7.35
CA LYS A 90 -10.82 8.43 -8.31
C LYS A 90 -10.15 8.58 -9.68
N PRO A 91 -10.90 8.92 -10.76
CA PRO A 91 -10.31 9.12 -12.07
C PRO A 91 -9.11 10.05 -12.04
N LYS A 92 -8.05 9.68 -12.79
CA LYS A 92 -6.74 10.38 -12.74
C LYS A 92 -6.86 11.90 -12.86
N GLN A 93 -7.72 12.39 -13.77
CA GLN A 93 -7.89 13.83 -13.99
C GLN A 93 -8.48 14.53 -12.77
N ASP A 94 -9.53 13.94 -12.19
CA ASP A 94 -10.19 14.48 -11.00
C ASP A 94 -9.25 14.43 -9.78
N TYR A 95 -8.32 13.46 -9.75
CA TYR A 95 -7.29 13.39 -8.72
C TYR A 95 -6.24 14.48 -8.85
N LEU A 96 -5.78 14.76 -10.07
CA LEU A 96 -4.82 15.84 -10.35
C LEU A 96 -5.38 17.24 -10.02
N ASP A 97 -6.69 17.42 -10.04
CA ASP A 97 -7.32 18.68 -9.65
C ASP A 97 -7.13 19.01 -8.16
N ASP A 98 -6.92 18.01 -7.30
CA ASP A 98 -6.65 18.20 -5.87
C ASP A 98 -5.20 18.60 -5.58
N PHE A 99 -4.31 18.56 -6.58
CA PHE A 99 -2.90 18.94 -6.43
C PHE A 99 -2.76 20.46 -6.45
N LYS A 100 -2.05 21.00 -5.45
CA LYS A 100 -1.92 22.45 -5.23
C LYS A 100 -0.98 23.10 -6.24
N SER A 101 0.03 22.38 -6.70
CA SER A 101 1.14 22.94 -7.47
C SER A 101 1.29 22.29 -8.84
N LYS A 102 1.68 23.08 -9.84
CA LYS A 102 2.03 22.54 -11.17
C LYS A 102 3.20 21.56 -11.08
N GLN A 103 4.18 21.86 -10.22
CA GLN A 103 5.32 21.00 -9.96
C GLN A 103 4.89 19.65 -9.38
N GLY A 104 3.94 19.63 -8.44
CA GLY A 104 3.38 18.39 -7.89
C GLY A 104 2.71 17.54 -8.96
N ARG A 105 1.95 18.15 -9.88
CA ARG A 105 1.33 17.44 -11.01
C ARG A 105 2.36 16.87 -11.99
N GLU A 106 3.37 17.66 -12.35
CA GLU A 106 4.47 17.19 -13.21
C GLU A 106 5.24 16.04 -12.56
N HIS A 107 5.45 16.12 -11.25
CA HIS A 107 6.13 15.08 -10.48
C HIS A 107 5.29 13.79 -10.36
N PHE A 108 3.98 13.93 -10.12
CA PHE A 108 3.04 12.80 -10.15
C PHE A 108 3.12 12.04 -11.47
N GLU A 109 3.06 12.74 -12.60
CA GLU A 109 3.13 12.13 -13.94
C GLU A 109 4.46 11.41 -14.17
N GLN A 110 5.58 11.98 -13.68
CA GLN A 110 6.89 11.35 -13.77
C GLN A 110 6.94 10.03 -13.00
N LEU A 111 6.46 10.01 -11.75
CA LEU A 111 6.41 8.79 -10.93
C LEU A 111 5.45 7.76 -11.52
N LEU A 112 4.25 8.20 -11.92
CA LEU A 112 3.23 7.34 -12.51
C LEU A 112 3.72 6.64 -13.78
N SER A 113 4.50 7.33 -14.63
CA SER A 113 5.07 6.75 -15.85
C SER A 113 6.06 5.61 -15.61
N ARG A 114 6.58 5.49 -14.37
CA ARG A 114 7.54 4.47 -13.94
C ARG A 114 6.89 3.38 -13.08
N ALA A 115 5.60 3.50 -12.77
CA ALA A 115 4.87 2.50 -12.00
C ALA A 115 4.74 1.19 -12.78
N THR A 116 4.89 0.07 -12.07
CA THR A 116 4.68 -1.27 -12.61
C THR A 116 3.21 -1.51 -12.95
N ASP A 117 2.30 -0.96 -12.15
CA ASP A 117 0.85 -1.03 -12.40
C ASP A 117 0.11 0.21 -11.86
N VAL A 118 -0.98 0.58 -12.54
CA VAL A 118 -1.81 1.75 -12.22
C VAL A 118 -3.27 1.39 -12.47
N PHE A 119 -4.12 1.60 -11.47
CA PHE A 119 -5.55 1.38 -11.60
C PHE A 119 -6.37 2.37 -10.77
N GLU A 120 -7.61 2.59 -11.19
CA GLU A 120 -8.57 3.45 -10.51
C GLU A 120 -9.50 2.59 -9.66
N LEU A 121 -9.73 2.99 -8.41
CA LEU A 121 -10.72 2.34 -7.58
C LEU A 121 -12.13 2.63 -8.11
N ALA A 122 -13.02 1.65 -7.92
CA ALA A 122 -14.37 1.74 -8.44
C ALA A 122 -15.14 2.91 -7.78
N ASP A 123 -15.83 3.67 -8.62
CA ASP A 123 -16.73 4.75 -8.20
C ASP A 123 -18.06 4.17 -7.67
N ASN A 124 -17.99 3.44 -6.55
CA ASN A 124 -19.14 2.76 -5.94
C ASN A 124 -19.41 3.28 -4.53
N PHE A 125 -20.04 4.45 -4.47
CA PHE A 125 -20.45 5.07 -3.21
C PHE A 125 -21.52 4.25 -2.48
N PRO A 126 -21.27 3.80 -1.23
CA PRO A 126 -22.31 3.27 -0.38
C PRO A 126 -23.24 4.40 0.09
N ALA A 127 -24.36 4.01 0.71
CA ALA A 127 -25.26 4.97 1.32
C ALA A 127 -24.51 5.80 2.38
N LYS A 128 -24.55 7.13 2.23
CA LYS A 128 -23.95 8.07 3.16
C LYS A 128 -24.55 7.93 4.56
N SER A 129 -23.73 8.05 5.59
CA SER A 129 -24.20 8.16 6.97
C SER A 129 -24.98 9.47 7.22
N ASP A 130 -25.94 9.46 8.15
CA ASP A 130 -26.75 10.64 8.48
C ASP A 130 -25.94 11.79 9.10
N ASP A 131 -24.76 11.50 9.65
CA ASP A 131 -23.89 12.43 10.39
C ASP A 131 -22.79 13.11 9.54
N ILE A 132 -22.78 12.90 8.22
CA ILE A 132 -21.83 13.52 7.27
C ILE A 132 -22.65 14.30 6.23
N GLY A 133 -22.22 15.51 5.85
CA GLY A 133 -22.87 16.25 4.75
C GLY A 133 -22.68 15.57 3.39
N GLN A 134 -23.57 15.81 2.41
CA GLN A 134 -23.42 15.20 1.07
C GLN A 134 -22.09 15.58 0.41
N ASP A 135 -21.76 16.87 0.39
CA ASP A 135 -20.53 17.38 -0.23
C ASP A 135 -19.27 16.85 0.50
N GLU A 136 -19.31 16.74 1.84
CA GLU A 136 -18.21 16.18 2.63
C GLU A 136 -18.00 14.70 2.31
N TRP A 137 -19.10 13.95 2.15
CA TRP A 137 -19.06 12.54 1.80
C TRP A 137 -18.49 12.30 0.40
N GLU A 138 -19.00 13.01 -0.60
CA GLU A 138 -18.53 12.90 -2.00
C GLU A 138 -17.05 13.24 -2.13
N ALA A 139 -16.57 14.24 -1.40
CA ALA A 139 -15.17 14.63 -1.41
C ALA A 139 -14.25 13.67 -0.64
N ALA A 140 -14.68 13.11 0.49
CA ALA A 140 -13.82 12.34 1.38
C ALA A 140 -13.88 10.82 1.17
N PHE A 141 -15.00 10.28 0.68
CA PHE A 141 -15.18 8.84 0.53
C PHE A 141 -14.15 8.18 -0.41
N PRO A 142 -13.80 8.73 -1.59
CA PRO A 142 -12.77 8.13 -2.45
C PRO A 142 -11.43 7.90 -1.72
N TYR A 143 -11.06 8.83 -0.84
CA TYR A 143 -9.87 8.74 -0.01
C TYR A 143 -9.98 7.73 1.13
N ALA A 144 -11.17 7.63 1.72
CA ALA A 144 -11.45 6.64 2.75
C ALA A 144 -11.43 5.21 2.18
N GLN A 145 -12.06 5.02 1.01
CA GLN A 145 -12.04 3.77 0.27
C GLN A 145 -10.61 3.38 -0.11
N LEU A 146 -9.82 4.33 -0.59
CA LEU A 146 -8.40 4.13 -0.86
C LEU A 146 -7.64 3.69 0.39
N GLY A 147 -7.85 4.36 1.53
CA GLY A 147 -7.24 3.97 2.80
C GLY A 147 -7.57 2.53 3.20
N ALA A 148 -8.85 2.14 3.09
CA ALA A 148 -9.28 0.78 3.37
C ALA A 148 -8.68 -0.25 2.39
N PHE A 149 -8.58 0.11 1.10
CA PHE A 149 -7.92 -0.70 0.10
C PHE A 149 -6.44 -0.91 0.44
N LEU A 150 -5.71 0.14 0.80
CA LEU A 150 -4.29 0.04 1.18
C LEU A 150 -4.09 -0.91 2.38
N CYS A 151 -4.91 -0.78 3.42
CA CYS A 151 -4.87 -1.65 4.60
C CYS A 151 -5.12 -3.12 4.22
N ALA A 152 -6.15 -3.39 3.41
CA ALA A 152 -6.51 -4.75 3.00
C ALA A 152 -5.49 -5.42 2.05
N HIS A 153 -4.65 -4.62 1.38
CA HIS A 153 -3.73 -5.08 0.35
C HIS A 153 -2.24 -4.90 0.72
N CYS A 154 -1.91 -4.74 2.00
CA CYS A 154 -0.54 -4.61 2.47
C CYS A 154 -0.17 -5.60 3.58
N HIS A 155 1.13 -5.87 3.67
CA HIS A 155 1.72 -6.60 4.79
C HIS A 155 2.28 -5.63 5.84
N ILE A 156 2.69 -4.44 5.39
CA ILE A 156 3.21 -3.35 6.21
C ILE A 156 2.54 -2.06 5.74
N LEU A 157 1.88 -1.36 6.65
CA LEU A 157 1.47 0.02 6.40
C LEU A 157 2.58 0.97 6.86
N LEU A 158 3.28 1.59 5.92
CA LEU A 158 4.25 2.65 6.19
C LEU A 158 3.52 3.98 6.42
N ALA A 159 3.50 4.44 7.68
CA ALA A 159 2.85 5.67 8.09
C ALA A 159 3.89 6.78 8.36
N ILE A 160 3.87 7.85 7.56
CA ILE A 160 4.66 9.06 7.79
C ILE A 160 3.73 10.15 8.34
N TRP A 161 3.63 10.22 9.66
CA TRP A 161 2.51 10.86 10.35
C TRP A 161 2.92 11.43 11.70
N ASP A 162 2.26 12.51 12.15
CA ASP A 162 2.54 13.21 13.41
C ASP A 162 2.04 12.46 14.66
N GLY A 163 1.27 11.39 14.50
CA GLY A 163 0.71 10.62 15.61
C GLY A 163 -0.54 11.23 16.24
N ASN A 164 -1.04 12.36 15.72
CA ASN A 164 -2.21 13.04 16.25
C ASN A 164 -3.49 12.52 15.62
N GLU A 165 -4.48 12.17 16.45
CA GLU A 165 -5.80 11.74 15.98
C GLU A 165 -6.48 12.79 15.07
N SER A 166 -7.33 12.32 14.16
CA SER A 166 -8.09 13.20 13.29
C SER A 166 -9.49 12.66 12.97
N ASP A 167 -10.48 13.53 13.04
CA ASP A 167 -11.85 13.24 12.62
C ASP A 167 -12.05 13.37 11.10
N LYS A 168 -11.00 13.73 10.36
CA LYS A 168 -11.04 13.85 8.90
C LYS A 168 -11.10 12.46 8.26
N MET A 169 -12.23 12.20 7.61
CA MET A 169 -12.45 10.97 6.84
C MET A 169 -11.38 10.82 5.75
N GLY A 170 -10.80 9.62 5.64
CA GLY A 170 -9.74 9.30 4.67
C GLY A 170 -8.38 9.98 4.94
N GLY A 171 -8.20 10.64 6.09
CA GLY A 171 -6.90 11.16 6.50
C GLY A 171 -5.99 10.07 7.08
N THR A 172 -4.68 10.32 7.10
CA THR A 172 -3.64 9.38 7.58
C THR A 172 -3.95 8.77 8.95
N ALA A 173 -4.38 9.59 9.92
CA ALA A 173 -4.74 9.10 11.25
C ALA A 173 -5.91 8.09 11.22
N GLN A 174 -6.88 8.28 10.33
CA GLN A 174 -7.98 7.33 10.17
C GLN A 174 -7.56 6.07 9.41
N VAL A 175 -6.61 6.17 8.47
CA VAL A 175 -6.06 4.99 7.80
C VAL A 175 -5.30 4.12 8.80
N VAL A 176 -4.43 4.72 9.63
CA VAL A 176 -3.72 3.99 10.70
C VAL A 176 -4.72 3.38 11.69
N LYS A 177 -5.73 4.15 12.11
CA LYS A 177 -6.79 3.64 13.00
C LYS A 177 -7.59 2.51 12.36
N PHE A 178 -7.91 2.59 11.08
CA PHE A 178 -8.61 1.53 10.38
C PHE A 178 -7.76 0.27 10.29
N HIS A 179 -6.47 0.42 9.98
CA HIS A 179 -5.49 -0.67 9.94
C HIS A 179 -5.37 -1.43 11.27
N HIS A 180 -5.59 -0.73 12.38
CA HIS A 180 -5.61 -1.34 13.71
C HIS A 180 -7.00 -1.81 14.11
N ASP A 181 -8.04 -1.00 14.00
CA ASP A 181 -9.30 -1.28 14.68
C ASP A 181 -10.44 -1.71 13.75
N ASP A 182 -10.22 -1.78 12.42
CA ASP A 182 -11.26 -1.89 11.39
C ASP A 182 -12.30 -0.76 11.46
N VAL A 183 -11.95 0.36 12.09
CA VAL A 183 -12.83 1.51 12.29
C VAL A 183 -12.40 2.69 11.41
N MET A 184 -13.20 2.98 10.38
CA MET A 184 -13.10 4.23 9.62
C MET A 184 -14.44 4.96 9.61
N ARG A 185 -14.42 6.26 9.94
CA ARG A 185 -15.63 7.09 9.98
C ARG A 185 -16.30 7.06 8.60
N GLY A 186 -17.58 6.69 8.57
CA GLY A 186 -18.38 6.66 7.34
C GLY A 186 -18.29 5.36 6.53
N LEU A 187 -17.25 4.54 6.70
CA LEU A 187 -17.14 3.21 6.07
C LEU A 187 -17.61 2.09 7.01
N THR A 188 -17.19 2.12 8.28
CA THR A 188 -17.56 1.09 9.25
C THR A 188 -18.87 1.47 9.97
N PRO A 189 -19.90 0.61 9.99
CA PRO A 189 -21.10 0.85 10.79
C PRO A 189 -20.77 0.99 12.29
N LYS A 190 -21.41 1.94 12.99
CA LYS A 190 -21.20 2.16 14.44
C LYS A 190 -21.49 0.93 15.33
N THR A 191 -22.19 -0.07 14.78
CA THR A 191 -22.58 -1.32 15.44
C THR A 191 -21.70 -2.52 15.06
N GLY A 192 -20.73 -2.33 14.18
CA GLY A 192 -20.01 -3.40 13.49
C GLY A 192 -18.54 -3.55 13.87
N ALA A 193 -18.14 -3.16 15.08
CA ALA A 193 -16.91 -3.72 15.66
C ALA A 193 -17.18 -5.20 16.00
N SER A 194 -17.44 -6.02 14.98
CA SER A 194 -17.19 -7.45 15.11
C SER A 194 -15.68 -7.56 15.18
N GLN A 195 -15.13 -7.44 16.39
CA GLN A 195 -13.90 -8.11 16.70
C GLN A 195 -14.12 -9.55 16.21
N GLN A 196 -13.52 -9.92 15.08
CA GLN A 196 -13.30 -11.33 14.74
C GLN A 196 -12.25 -11.81 15.74
N MET A 197 -12.69 -11.91 17.00
CA MET A 197 -11.86 -11.94 18.20
C MET A 197 -11.37 -13.36 18.50
N LEU A 198 -11.04 -14.11 17.46
CA LEU A 198 -10.64 -15.51 17.55
C LEU A 198 -9.36 -15.81 16.75
N VAL A 199 -8.77 -14.81 16.09
CA VAL A 199 -7.46 -14.92 15.42
C VAL A 199 -6.66 -13.69 15.82
N ASP A 200 -5.37 -13.85 16.14
CA ASP A 200 -4.46 -12.71 16.24
C ASP A 200 -4.58 -11.90 14.94
N ASP A 201 -4.73 -10.58 15.06
CA ASP A 201 -4.87 -9.70 13.91
C ASP A 201 -3.49 -9.56 13.24
N GLU A 202 -3.21 -10.46 12.30
CA GLU A 202 -1.92 -10.53 11.60
C GLU A 202 -1.73 -9.36 10.62
N SER A 203 -2.77 -8.56 10.38
CA SER A 203 -2.79 -7.42 9.46
C SER A 203 -2.45 -6.08 10.11
N ASP A 204 -2.28 -5.98 11.43
CA ASP A 204 -2.18 -4.69 12.14
C ASP A 204 -0.82 -3.96 12.05
N LEU A 205 0.14 -4.48 11.28
CA LEU A 205 1.52 -4.00 11.31
C LEU A 205 1.71 -2.66 10.61
N VAL A 206 2.09 -1.64 11.40
CA VAL A 206 2.46 -0.31 10.91
C VAL A 206 3.95 -0.07 11.11
N PHE A 207 4.65 0.44 10.10
CA PHE A 207 5.95 1.08 10.29
C PHE A 207 5.75 2.59 10.39
N HIS A 208 5.88 3.14 11.60
CA HIS A 208 5.60 4.54 11.87
C HIS A 208 6.89 5.37 11.86
N ILE A 209 6.95 6.39 11.01
CA ILE A 209 7.95 7.46 11.04
C ILE A 209 7.24 8.76 11.46
N PRO A 210 7.43 9.22 12.71
CA PRO A 210 6.89 10.47 13.18
C PRO A 210 7.44 11.66 12.39
N CYS A 211 6.55 12.56 11.94
CA CYS A 211 6.96 13.80 11.28
C CYS A 211 6.08 14.97 11.68
N SER A 212 6.63 16.17 11.61
CA SER A 212 5.92 17.42 11.81
C SER A 212 5.17 17.81 10.52
N ARG A 213 4.12 18.63 10.66
CA ARG A 213 3.48 19.27 9.51
C ARG A 213 3.98 20.69 9.33
N ASP A 214 4.08 21.14 8.09
CA ASP A 214 4.40 22.53 7.76
C ASP A 214 3.19 23.48 8.01
N LYS A 215 2.70 23.48 9.25
CA LYS A 215 1.61 24.32 9.77
C LYS A 215 1.84 24.59 11.24
N GLU A 216 1.66 25.85 11.66
CA GLU A 216 1.72 26.22 13.08
C GLU A 216 0.71 25.42 13.92
N GLY A 217 1.17 24.88 15.05
CA GLY A 217 0.34 24.11 16.00
C GLY A 217 0.14 22.63 15.66
N PHE A 218 0.85 22.11 14.66
CA PHE A 218 0.82 20.69 14.27
C PHE A 218 2.15 19.98 14.59
N GLU A 219 2.64 20.19 15.81
CA GLU A 219 3.77 19.43 16.35
C GLU A 219 3.36 17.95 16.52
N PRO A 220 4.31 17.00 16.38
CA PRO A 220 4.06 15.61 16.67
C PRO A 220 3.49 15.40 18.07
N HIS A 221 2.73 14.33 18.24
CA HIS A 221 2.10 14.00 19.51
C HIS A 221 3.18 14.00 20.63
N PRO A 222 2.93 14.57 21.82
CA PRO A 222 3.98 14.87 22.81
C PRO A 222 4.80 13.66 23.28
N GLU A 223 4.23 12.46 23.18
CA GLU A 223 4.88 11.19 23.54
C GLU A 223 5.68 10.57 22.38
N ILE A 224 5.79 11.27 21.26
CA ILE A 224 6.41 10.82 20.03
C ILE A 224 7.52 11.78 19.64
N GLU A 225 8.74 11.26 19.61
CA GLU A 225 9.88 12.03 19.15
C GLU A 225 9.81 12.18 17.62
N PRO A 226 9.79 13.42 17.08
CA PRO A 226 9.85 13.64 15.64
C PRO A 226 11.08 12.95 15.03
N LEU A 227 10.96 12.43 13.81
CA LEU A 227 12.02 11.76 13.06
C LEU A 227 12.55 10.45 13.65
N ASP A 228 11.98 9.99 14.77
CA ASP A 228 12.22 8.64 15.24
C ASP A 228 11.52 7.61 14.33
N TRP A 229 11.44 6.35 14.75
CA TRP A 229 10.70 5.32 14.02
C TRP A 229 10.32 4.14 14.91
N CYS A 230 9.21 3.46 14.62
CA CYS A 230 8.90 2.21 15.32
C CYS A 230 8.01 1.29 14.48
N TRP A 231 8.06 0.00 14.80
CA TRP A 231 6.97 -0.92 14.50
C TRP A 231 5.84 -0.64 15.48
N TYR A 232 4.64 -0.41 14.97
CA TYR A 232 3.44 -0.08 15.74
C TYR A 232 2.34 -1.10 15.44
N THR A 233 1.88 -1.79 16.48
CA THR A 233 0.82 -2.81 16.44
C THR A 233 -0.19 -2.58 17.57
N LYS A 234 -1.21 -3.42 17.63
CA LYS A 234 -2.24 -3.47 18.68
C LYS A 234 -1.79 -4.25 19.92
N ASP A 235 -0.52 -4.61 20.04
CA ASP A 235 -0.02 -5.27 21.25
C ASP A 235 -0.27 -4.38 22.48
N GLU A 236 -1.13 -4.84 23.39
CA GLU A 236 -1.57 -4.05 24.55
C GLU A 236 -0.42 -3.69 25.51
N LYS A 237 0.68 -4.45 25.49
CA LYS A 237 1.81 -4.30 26.43
C LYS A 237 2.95 -3.49 25.83
N SER A 238 3.24 -3.70 24.55
CA SER A 238 4.35 -3.09 23.84
C SER A 238 3.91 -2.71 22.42
N PRO A 239 2.94 -1.79 22.28
CA PRO A 239 2.38 -1.43 20.98
C PRO A 239 3.45 -0.88 20.04
N ARG A 240 4.49 -0.24 20.59
CA ARG A 240 5.60 0.34 19.82
C ARG A 240 6.92 -0.34 20.14
N SER A 241 7.63 -0.76 19.11
CA SER A 241 8.88 -1.52 19.24
C SER A 241 9.89 -1.11 18.17
N LYS A 242 11.18 -1.17 18.53
CA LYS A 242 12.30 -1.04 17.56
C LYS A 242 12.59 -2.33 16.81
N LYS A 243 11.93 -3.43 17.18
CA LYS A 243 12.06 -4.73 16.55
C LYS A 243 10.73 -5.14 15.94
N LEU A 244 10.78 -5.72 14.74
CA LEU A 244 9.63 -6.34 14.12
C LEU A 244 9.04 -7.38 15.09
N PRO A 245 7.74 -7.33 15.40
CA PRO A 245 7.16 -8.30 16.31
C PRO A 245 7.25 -9.72 15.74
N ALA A 246 7.51 -10.69 16.62
CA ALA A 246 7.88 -12.05 16.23
C ALA A 246 6.81 -12.77 15.38
N GLN A 247 5.53 -12.45 15.59
CA GLN A 247 4.42 -13.01 14.81
C GLN A 247 4.50 -12.60 13.33
N HIS A 248 4.67 -11.31 13.03
CA HIS A 248 4.78 -10.84 11.64
C HIS A 248 6.12 -11.25 11.02
N GLU A 249 7.19 -11.28 11.82
CA GLU A 249 8.49 -11.81 11.36
C GLU A 249 8.36 -13.25 10.89
N LEU A 250 7.63 -14.10 11.63
CA LEU A 250 7.36 -15.48 11.24
C LEU A 250 6.55 -15.57 9.94
N ILE A 251 5.51 -14.75 9.77
CA ILE A 251 4.72 -14.71 8.53
C ILE A 251 5.61 -14.38 7.34
N PHE A 252 6.40 -13.31 7.42
CA PHE A 252 7.29 -12.90 6.33
C PHE A 252 8.34 -13.97 6.03
N GLN A 253 8.87 -14.63 7.07
CA GLN A 253 9.79 -15.74 6.89
C GLN A 253 9.13 -16.90 6.15
N ARG A 254 7.89 -17.28 6.52
CA ARG A 254 7.16 -18.37 5.86
C ARG A 254 6.84 -18.06 4.40
N SER A 255 6.41 -16.83 4.11
CA SER A 255 6.18 -16.38 2.72
C SER A 255 7.48 -16.39 1.90
N SER A 256 8.60 -16.01 2.49
CA SER A 256 9.91 -16.06 1.84
C SER A 256 10.41 -17.50 1.65
N GLU A 257 10.16 -18.40 2.60
CA GLU A 257 10.47 -19.84 2.47
C GLU A 257 9.67 -20.46 1.32
N PHE A 258 8.37 -20.18 1.25
CA PHE A 258 7.51 -20.60 0.14
C PHE A 258 8.05 -20.09 -1.21
N SER A 259 8.41 -18.81 -1.30
CA SER A 259 8.99 -18.22 -2.51
C SER A 259 10.31 -18.88 -2.90
N THR A 260 11.14 -19.22 -1.91
CA THR A 260 12.41 -19.91 -2.14
C THR A 260 12.18 -21.30 -2.72
N ASP A 261 11.24 -22.06 -2.16
CA ASP A 261 10.89 -23.39 -2.66
C ASP A 261 10.22 -23.31 -4.04
N ALA A 262 9.32 -22.35 -4.26
CA ALA A 262 8.68 -22.10 -5.55
C ALA A 262 9.70 -21.84 -6.67
N ILE A 263 10.70 -20.99 -6.41
CA ILE A 263 11.80 -20.71 -7.35
C ILE A 263 12.63 -21.99 -7.57
N LYS A 264 12.98 -22.69 -6.49
CA LYS A 264 13.83 -23.88 -6.55
C LYS A 264 13.19 -25.03 -7.33
N PHE A 265 11.87 -25.18 -7.24
CA PHE A 265 11.11 -26.26 -7.85
C PHE A 265 10.30 -25.83 -9.07
N ALA A 266 10.58 -24.64 -9.64
CA ALA A 266 9.81 -24.05 -10.75
C ALA A 266 9.58 -25.01 -11.93
N ASP A 267 10.61 -25.74 -12.37
CA ASP A 267 10.47 -26.71 -13.46
C ASP A 267 9.53 -27.87 -13.10
N SER A 268 9.63 -28.38 -11.88
CA SER A 268 8.76 -29.46 -11.38
C SER A 268 7.31 -28.97 -11.28
N ILE A 269 7.11 -27.77 -10.75
CA ILE A 269 5.79 -27.12 -10.65
C ILE A 269 5.19 -26.97 -12.05
N GLU A 270 5.93 -26.42 -13.02
CA GLU A 270 5.42 -26.21 -14.37
C GLU A 270 4.95 -27.52 -15.03
N THR A 271 5.65 -28.62 -14.79
CA THR A 271 5.29 -29.94 -15.33
C THR A 271 4.19 -30.68 -14.56
N GLY A 272 3.99 -30.33 -13.28
CA GLY A 272 3.11 -31.05 -12.35
C GLY A 272 1.86 -30.29 -11.92
N LYS A 273 1.77 -28.99 -12.20
CA LYS A 273 0.70 -28.10 -11.75
C LYS A 273 -0.69 -28.55 -12.21
N TRP A 274 -1.65 -28.42 -11.31
CA TRP A 274 -3.06 -28.36 -11.70
C TRP A 274 -3.47 -26.90 -11.92
N SER A 275 -4.06 -26.59 -13.08
CA SER A 275 -4.58 -25.25 -13.36
C SER A 275 -6.04 -25.15 -12.94
N LEU A 276 -6.42 -24.02 -12.34
CA LEU A 276 -7.83 -23.66 -12.16
C LEU A 276 -8.51 -23.33 -13.48
N LEU A 277 -7.72 -22.85 -14.45
CA LEU A 277 -8.19 -22.50 -15.78
C LEU A 277 -8.22 -23.73 -16.68
N THR A 278 -9.25 -23.82 -17.52
CA THR A 278 -9.38 -24.88 -18.53
C THR A 278 -9.05 -24.36 -19.92
N ASP A 279 -8.67 -25.26 -20.83
CA ASP A 279 -8.33 -24.91 -22.23
C ASP A 279 -9.49 -24.24 -23.01
N GLU A 280 -10.73 -24.34 -22.50
CA GLU A 280 -11.96 -23.83 -23.15
C GLU A 280 -12.44 -22.48 -22.60
N GLU A 281 -11.62 -21.76 -21.81
CA GLU A 281 -12.07 -20.54 -21.15
C GLU A 281 -12.34 -19.35 -22.08
N PRO A 282 -13.26 -18.45 -21.68
CA PRO A 282 -13.54 -17.23 -22.43
C PRO A 282 -12.29 -16.37 -22.59
N THR A 283 -12.06 -15.84 -23.80
CA THR A 283 -10.93 -14.94 -24.09
C THR A 283 -10.98 -13.59 -23.37
N ASP A 284 -12.00 -13.33 -22.55
CA ASP A 284 -12.31 -12.04 -21.94
C ASP A 284 -12.27 -12.08 -20.40
N LEU A 285 -11.43 -12.95 -19.84
CA LEU A 285 -11.22 -13.00 -18.40
C LEU A 285 -10.37 -11.81 -17.92
N PRO A 286 -10.69 -11.21 -16.75
CA PRO A 286 -9.87 -10.18 -16.14
C PRO A 286 -8.41 -10.62 -15.99
N LEU A 287 -7.47 -9.69 -16.24
CA LEU A 287 -6.03 -9.94 -16.17
C LEU A 287 -5.59 -10.56 -14.84
N GLY A 288 -6.23 -10.19 -13.72
CA GLY A 288 -5.91 -10.71 -12.39
C GLY A 288 -6.16 -12.20 -12.21
N ILE A 289 -7.01 -12.83 -13.04
CA ILE A 289 -7.29 -14.26 -12.96
C ILE A 289 -6.04 -15.09 -13.32
N ALA A 290 -5.23 -14.61 -14.26
CA ALA A 290 -3.98 -15.28 -14.61
C ALA A 290 -3.01 -15.34 -13.41
N SER A 291 -2.90 -14.26 -12.64
CA SER A 291 -2.07 -14.21 -11.43
C SER A 291 -2.60 -15.15 -10.34
N VAL A 292 -3.91 -15.19 -10.13
CA VAL A 292 -4.55 -16.10 -9.15
C VAL A 292 -4.30 -17.56 -9.54
N ASN A 293 -4.51 -17.91 -10.82
CA ASN A 293 -4.23 -19.25 -11.32
C ASN A 293 -2.75 -19.63 -11.16
N HIS A 294 -1.84 -18.70 -11.47
CA HIS A 294 -0.40 -18.94 -11.31
C HIS A 294 -0.04 -19.26 -9.85
N LEU A 295 -0.52 -18.46 -8.90
CA LEU A 295 -0.29 -18.73 -7.47
C LEU A 295 -0.90 -20.05 -7.00
N TYR A 296 -2.10 -20.39 -7.50
CA TYR A 296 -2.69 -21.71 -7.23
C TYR A 296 -1.78 -22.83 -7.74
N CYS A 297 -1.30 -22.74 -8.97
CA CYS A 297 -0.42 -23.75 -9.56
C CYS A 297 0.89 -23.94 -8.79
N ILE A 298 1.40 -22.92 -8.11
CA ILE A 298 2.60 -23.04 -7.26
C ILE A 298 2.29 -23.83 -5.97
N ALA A 299 1.07 -23.70 -5.45
CA ALA A 299 0.68 -24.24 -4.15
C ALA A 299 0.10 -25.67 -4.19
N ASP A 300 -0.40 -26.12 -5.34
CA ASP A 300 -1.00 -27.44 -5.58
C ASP A 300 0.03 -28.60 -5.49
#